data_AF-C7QJY0-F1
#
_entry.id   AF-C7QJY0-F1
#
_cell.length_a   1.000
_cell.length_b   1.000
_cell.length_c   1.000
_cell.angle_alpha   90.00
_cell.angle_beta   90.00
_cell.angle_gamma   90.00
#
_symmetry.space_group_name_H-M   'P 1'
#
loop_
_entity.id
_entity.type
_entity.pdbx_description
1 polymer ?
#
loop_
_entity_poly.entity_id
_entity_poly.type
_entity_poly.pdbx_seq_one_letter_code
_entity_poly.pdbx_strand_id
1 'polypeptide(L)'
;MADRKQILLRLDPAVHDALARWAGDELRSTTAQIEYVLRQALSRAGRLPSDVGGMPRRGRPPKARGDTPDPEVPPANTPDPATETTAEPETTPEPEPTTPEERP
;
A
#
# COMPACT_ATOMS: atom_id res chain seq x y z
N MET A 1 -10.44 9.88 -9.21
CA MET A 1 -9.64 8.90 -9.99
C MET A 1 -10.16 7.52 -9.62
N ALA A 2 -10.25 6.57 -10.55
CA ALA A 2 -10.59 5.19 -10.19
C ALA A 2 -9.55 4.68 -9.19
N ASP A 3 -10.00 4.28 -8.01
CA ASP A 3 -9.12 3.85 -6.94
C ASP A 3 -8.38 2.59 -7.39
N ARG A 4 -7.03 2.63 -7.40
CA ARG A 4 -6.21 1.52 -7.92
C ARG A 4 -5.72 0.69 -6.76
N LYS A 5 -6.20 -0.56 -6.67
CA LYS A 5 -5.72 -1.50 -5.68
C LYS A 5 -4.32 -1.99 -6.05
N GLN A 6 -3.33 -1.67 -5.21
CA GLN A 6 -2.00 -2.27 -5.28
C GLN A 6 -2.04 -3.65 -4.62
N ILE A 7 -1.59 -4.68 -5.34
CA ILE A 7 -1.49 -6.05 -4.83
C ILE A 7 -0.09 -6.59 -5.10
N LEU A 8 0.44 -7.37 -4.16
CA LEU A 8 1.68 -8.13 -4.38
C LEU A 8 1.31 -9.44 -5.08
N LEU A 9 1.65 -9.55 -6.36
CA LEU A 9 1.44 -10.76 -7.15
C LEU A 9 2.69 -11.64 -7.08
N ARG A 10 2.52 -12.89 -6.63
CA ARG A 10 3.55 -13.91 -6.76
C ARG A 10 3.43 -14.52 -8.15
N LEU A 11 4.46 -14.34 -8.97
CA LEU A 11 4.52 -14.85 -10.33
C LEU A 11 5.83 -15.60 -10.52
N ASP A 12 5.79 -16.67 -11.31
CA ASP A 12 7.01 -17.31 -11.78
C ASP A 12 7.86 -16.31 -12.59
N PRO A 13 9.18 -16.21 -12.34
CA PRO A 13 10.04 -15.24 -13.04
C PRO A 13 10.01 -15.38 -14.57
N ALA A 14 9.94 -16.60 -15.10
CA ALA A 14 9.92 -16.82 -16.55
C ALA A 14 8.60 -16.33 -17.15
N VAL A 15 7.49 -16.47 -16.43
CA VAL A 15 6.18 -15.94 -16.86
C VAL A 15 6.18 -14.42 -16.83
N HIS A 16 6.77 -13.81 -15.79
CA HIS A 16 6.93 -12.36 -15.73
C HIS A 16 7.72 -11.85 -16.94
N ASP A 17 8.83 -12.49 -17.27
CA ASP A 17 9.68 -12.08 -18.39
C ASP A 17 8.99 -12.24 -19.75
N ALA A 18 8.22 -13.32 -19.94
CA ALA A 18 7.41 -13.50 -21.14
C ALA A 18 6.36 -12.38 -21.29
N LEU A 19 5.68 -12.01 -20.19
CA LEU A 19 4.72 -10.90 -20.18
C LEU A 19 5.38 -9.55 -20.44
N ALA A 20 6.57 -9.32 -19.89
CA ALA A 20 7.32 -8.08 -20.11
C ALA A 20 7.77 -7.94 -21.57
N ARG A 21 8.25 -9.03 -22.20
CA ARG A 21 8.59 -9.05 -23.63
C ARG A 21 7.37 -8.77 -24.50
N TRP A 22 6.27 -9.48 -24.26
CA TRP A 22 5.03 -9.27 -25.02
C TRP A 22 4.48 -7.84 -24.84
N ALA A 23 4.57 -7.28 -23.63
CA ALA A 23 4.20 -5.89 -23.40
C ALA A 23 5.06 -4.94 -24.25
N GLY A 24 6.37 -5.18 -24.35
CA GLY A 24 7.28 -4.44 -25.21
C GLY A 24 6.88 -4.47 -26.69
N ASP A 25 6.51 -5.64 -27.20
CA ASP A 25 6.07 -5.82 -28.59
C ASP A 25 4.79 -5.02 -28.90
N GLU A 26 3.85 -4.97 -27.94
CA GLU A 26 2.60 -4.21 -28.03
C GLU A 26 2.76 -2.73 -27.62
N LEU A 27 4.00 -2.28 -27.44
CA LEU A 27 4.37 -0.95 -26.94
C LEU A 27 3.66 -0.58 -25.64
N ARG A 28 3.32 -1.54 -24.77
CA ARG A 28 2.55 -1.36 -23.52
C ARG A 28 3.47 -1.49 -22.29
N SER A 29 3.07 -0.90 -21.16
CA SER A 29 3.72 -1.24 -19.88
C SER A 29 3.32 -2.64 -19.42
N THR A 30 4.21 -3.32 -18.70
CA THR A 30 3.96 -4.67 -18.16
C THR A 30 2.71 -4.72 -17.30
N THR A 31 2.48 -3.74 -16.42
CA THR A 31 1.25 -3.67 -15.59
C THR A 31 -0.02 -3.57 -16.43
N ALA A 32 -0.01 -2.75 -17.48
CA ALA A 32 -1.18 -2.62 -18.36
C ALA A 32 -1.38 -3.86 -19.24
N GLN A 33 -0.31 -4.63 -19.52
CA GLN A 33 -0.41 -5.92 -20.21
C GLN A 33 -1.02 -6.96 -19.29
N ILE A 34 -0.56 -7.05 -18.05
CA ILE A 34 -1.13 -7.92 -17.01
C ILE A 34 -2.63 -7.63 -16.84
N GLU A 35 -3.00 -6.35 -16.68
CA GLU A 35 -4.41 -5.97 -16.53
C GLU A 35 -5.26 -6.38 -17.75
N TYR A 36 -4.73 -6.21 -18.95
CA TYR A 36 -5.42 -6.60 -20.19
C TYR A 36 -5.67 -8.10 -20.25
N VAL A 37 -4.65 -8.91 -19.98
CA VAL A 37 -4.76 -10.37 -19.96
C VAL A 37 -5.78 -10.82 -18.91
N LEU A 38 -5.76 -10.24 -17.71
CA LEU A 38 -6.71 -10.56 -16.64
C LEU A 38 -8.15 -10.21 -17.03
N ARG A 39 -8.39 -9.01 -17.57
CA ARG A 39 -9.72 -8.59 -18.05
C ARG A 39 -10.22 -9.50 -19.16
N GLN A 40 -9.34 -9.86 -20.10
CA GLN A 40 -9.67 -10.76 -21.19
C GLN A 40 -9.99 -12.17 -20.69
N ALA A 41 -9.22 -12.70 -19.74
CA ALA A 41 -9.48 -14.00 -19.12
C ALA A 41 -10.83 -14.01 -18.37
N LEU A 42 -11.11 -12.96 -17.59
CA LEU A 42 -12.39 -12.79 -16.89
C LEU A 42 -13.57 -12.68 -17.86
N SER A 43 -13.41 -11.93 -18.95
CA SER A 43 -14.43 -11.80 -19.99
C SER A 43 -14.72 -13.14 -20.67
N ARG A 44 -13.68 -13.87 -21.08
CA ARG A 44 -13.81 -15.21 -21.67
C ARG A 44 -14.44 -16.22 -20.72
N ALA A 45 -14.19 -16.09 -19.42
CA ALA A 45 -14.80 -16.92 -18.38
C ALA A 45 -16.25 -16.49 -18.03
N GLY A 46 -16.77 -15.39 -18.60
CA GLY A 46 -18.09 -14.85 -18.24
C GLY A 46 -18.16 -14.26 -16.82
N ARG A 47 -17.01 -13.92 -16.24
CA ARG A 47 -16.88 -13.44 -14.84
C ARG A 47 -16.49 -11.98 -14.73
N LEU A 48 -16.43 -11.24 -15.84
CA LEU A 48 -16.12 -9.82 -15.82
C LEU A 48 -17.30 -9.05 -15.21
N PRO A 49 -17.11 -8.29 -14.13
CA PRO A 49 -18.18 -7.47 -13.56
C PRO A 49 -18.66 -6.37 -14.53
N SER A 50 -19.94 -6.00 -14.45
CA SER A 50 -20.54 -4.99 -15.33
C SER A 50 -20.05 -3.55 -15.05
N ASP A 51 -19.51 -3.30 -13.86
CA ASP A 51 -19.03 -1.98 -13.40
C ASP A 51 -17.52 -1.75 -13.68
N VAL A 52 -16.86 -2.64 -14.41
CA VAL A 52 -15.43 -2.43 -14.67
C VAL A 52 -15.27 -1.30 -15.70
N GLY A 53 -14.96 -0.10 -15.21
CA GLY A 53 -14.66 1.08 -16.02
C GLY A 53 -13.64 0.78 -17.15
N GLY A 54 -13.86 1.39 -18.31
CA GLY A 54 -13.06 1.20 -19.52
C GLY A 54 -11.58 1.52 -19.29
N MET A 55 -10.69 0.79 -19.97
CA MET A 55 -9.24 1.02 -19.88
C MET A 55 -8.91 2.47 -20.30
N PRO A 56 -8.27 3.28 -19.43
CA PRO A 56 -7.98 4.67 -19.75
C PRO A 56 -7.07 4.76 -20.97
N ARG A 57 -7.46 5.56 -21.96
CA ARG A 57 -6.68 5.75 -23.19
C ARG A 57 -5.39 6.52 -22.89
N ARG A 58 -4.31 6.17 -23.61
CA ARG A 58 -3.03 6.87 -23.54
C ARG A 58 -3.18 8.36 -23.80
N GLY A 59 -2.48 9.17 -23.01
CA GLY A 59 -2.29 10.61 -23.26
C GLY A 59 -3.43 11.53 -22.84
N ARG A 60 -4.58 11.03 -22.35
CA ARG A 60 -5.68 11.90 -21.91
C ARG A 60 -5.93 11.74 -20.41
N PRO A 61 -5.55 12.71 -19.56
CA PRO A 61 -6.06 12.75 -18.19
C PRO A 61 -7.61 12.80 -18.25
N PRO A 62 -8.31 11.94 -17.50
CA PRO A 62 -9.76 11.98 -17.43
C PRO A 62 -10.22 13.32 -16.85
N LYS A 63 -11.21 13.98 -17.46
CA LYS A 63 -11.88 15.14 -16.86
C LYS A 63 -12.60 14.66 -15.61
N ALA A 64 -12.20 15.15 -14.44
CA ALA A 64 -12.87 14.85 -13.18
C ALA A 64 -14.34 15.30 -13.28
N ARG A 65 -15.28 14.35 -13.27
CA ARG A 65 -16.62 14.61 -12.77
C ARG A 65 -16.59 14.25 -11.30
N GLY A 66 -16.83 15.24 -10.46
CA GLY A 66 -17.07 15.04 -9.05
C GLY A 66 -18.42 14.35 -8.86
N ASP A 67 -18.43 13.37 -7.96
CA ASP A 67 -19.57 12.97 -7.16
C ASP A 67 -19.00 12.14 -6.01
N THR A 68 -18.76 12.82 -4.89
CA THR A 68 -18.52 12.22 -3.58
C THR A 68 -19.87 12.14 -2.87
N PRO A 69 -20.42 10.95 -2.61
CA PRO A 69 -21.27 10.76 -1.46
C PRO A 69 -20.35 10.65 -0.24
N ASP A 70 -20.52 11.60 0.66
CA ASP A 70 -19.90 11.76 1.96
C ASP A 70 -20.07 10.49 2.83
N PRO A 71 -19.01 9.85 3.36
CA PRO A 71 -19.17 9.00 4.52
C PRO A 71 -19.09 9.90 5.76
N GLU A 72 -20.26 10.23 6.29
CA GLU A 72 -20.49 10.83 7.59
C GLU A 72 -19.64 10.14 8.66
N VAL A 73 -18.55 10.81 9.09
CA VAL A 73 -17.74 10.39 10.23
C VAL A 73 -18.43 10.94 11.49
N PRO A 74 -18.97 10.10 12.38
CA PRO A 74 -19.48 10.60 13.65
C PRO A 74 -18.31 11.14 14.50
N PRO A 75 -18.42 12.33 15.10
CA PRO A 75 -17.38 12.87 15.96
C PRO A 75 -17.48 12.32 17.39
N ALA A 76 -16.37 12.51 18.12
CA ALA A 76 -16.21 12.43 19.58
C ALA A 76 -15.73 11.08 20.15
N ASN A 77 -14.43 11.00 20.47
CA ASN A 77 -13.95 11.49 21.76
C ASN A 77 -12.42 11.54 21.79
N THR A 78 -11.86 12.73 21.93
CA THR A 78 -10.53 12.95 22.50
C THR A 78 -10.74 13.73 23.77
N PRO A 79 -10.40 13.19 24.95
CA PRO A 79 -10.01 14.01 26.07
C PRO A 79 -8.48 14.15 26.06
N ASP A 80 -8.04 15.39 25.80
CA ASP A 80 -6.69 15.92 26.05
C ASP A 80 -6.55 16.27 27.57
N PRO A 81 -5.42 16.79 28.06
CA PRO A 81 -4.63 16.23 29.15
C PRO A 81 -4.85 16.99 30.47
N ALA A 82 -4.09 16.61 31.50
CA ALA A 82 -3.94 17.25 32.81
C ALA A 82 -4.83 16.71 33.94
N THR A 83 -4.21 15.86 34.76
CA THR A 83 -4.25 16.05 36.21
C THR A 83 -2.88 15.69 36.77
N GLU A 84 -2.16 16.72 37.21
CA GLU A 84 -1.02 16.61 38.12
C GLU A 84 -1.37 15.71 39.31
N THR A 85 -0.40 14.92 39.80
CA THR A 85 0.13 15.10 41.17
C THR A 85 1.12 13.99 41.54
N THR A 86 2.37 14.42 41.78
CA THR A 86 3.22 14.08 42.94
C THR A 86 3.47 12.61 43.30
N ALA A 87 4.72 12.14 43.06
CA ALA A 87 5.67 11.74 44.12
C ALA A 87 6.87 10.94 43.54
N GLU A 88 8.02 11.61 43.36
CA GLU A 88 9.32 11.03 43.73
C GLU A 88 9.52 11.27 45.25
N PRO A 89 10.37 10.55 46.01
CA PRO A 89 11.60 9.87 45.59
C PRO A 89 11.83 8.48 46.24
N GLU A 90 12.86 7.73 45.80
CA GLU A 90 13.91 7.23 46.70
C GLU A 90 15.05 6.51 45.94
N THR A 91 16.20 7.17 46.01
CA THR A 91 17.57 6.65 45.95
C THR A 91 17.75 5.32 46.68
N THR A 92 18.49 4.37 46.08
CA THR A 92 19.64 3.67 46.71
C THR A 92 20.36 2.78 45.67
N PRO A 93 21.70 2.69 45.74
CA PRO A 93 22.58 2.50 44.60
C PRO A 93 22.96 1.03 44.36
N GLU A 94 23.26 0.70 43.11
CA GLU A 94 23.97 -0.52 42.74
C GLU A 94 25.49 -0.27 42.91
N PRO A 95 26.21 -1.05 43.73
CA PRO A 95 27.64 -0.88 43.91
C PRO A 95 28.43 -1.54 42.77
N GLU A 96 29.32 -0.77 42.14
CA GLU A 96 30.45 -1.34 41.41
C GLU A 96 31.38 -2.08 42.39
N PRO A 97 31.97 -3.21 41.96
CA PRO A 97 33.33 -3.50 42.36
C PRO A 97 34.24 -3.68 41.15
N THR A 98 35.12 -2.69 41.00
CA THR A 98 36.58 -2.86 40.84
C THR A 98 37.10 -3.70 39.67
N THR A 99 37.54 -2.98 38.64
CA THR A 99 38.72 -3.31 37.82
C THR A 99 39.88 -3.85 38.67
N PRO A 100 40.61 -4.86 38.17
CA PRO A 100 42.06 -4.88 38.31
C PRO A 100 42.69 -4.69 36.92
N GLU A 101 43.36 -3.56 36.79
CA GLU A 101 44.41 -3.31 35.82
C GLU A 101 45.58 -4.18 36.23
N GLU A 102 45.97 -5.15 35.39
CA GLU A 102 47.38 -5.51 35.30
C GLU A 102 47.78 -5.71 33.84
N ARG A 103 48.95 -5.16 33.56
CA ARG A 103 49.58 -4.79 32.30
C ARG A 103 50.26 -6.01 31.63
N PRO A 104 50.85 -5.86 30.43
CA PRO A 104 51.17 -6.99 29.52
C PRO A 104 52.26 -7.95 30.01
#